data_AF-A0A5S3WAW0-F1
#
_entry.id   AF-A0A5S3WAW0-F1
#
_cell.length_a   1.000
_cell.length_b   1.000
_cell.length_c   1.000
_cell.angle_alpha   90.00
_cell.angle_beta   90.00
_cell.angle_gamma   90.00
#
_symmetry.space_group_name_H-M   'P 1'
#
loop_
_entity.id
_entity.type
_entity.pdbx_description
1 polymer ?
#
loop_
_entity_poly.entity_id
_entity_poly.type
_entity_poly.pdbx_seq_one_letter_code
_entity_poly.pdbx_strand_id
1 'polypeptide(L)'
;MSNRSYNKANWEKKYKQNASKTKNIFLRHFYTHAFSDIKTPLKDVPFVALDFETTGLNSEVDDIVSVGLVPFSLERVFCKQSKHWVVQPRKSLSEESIVIHGITHSEVDEAPDLASILGPLLNALSGKIVVVHYAAIERHFLNNALLARISEGIEFALVDTMEIERKALHARQGLLGRLFKSKLGSVRLNDCRKRYSLPAYHNHNALIDALATAELLMAQIQYHYRSDTPLSEILS
;
A
#
# COMPACT_ATOMS: atom_id res chain seq x y z
N MET A 1 16.74 0.10 -5.25
CA MET A 1 16.31 0.58 -6.58
C MET A 1 15.42 1.79 -6.38
N SER A 2 15.63 2.91 -7.10
CA SER A 2 14.82 4.12 -6.92
C SER A 2 13.40 3.96 -7.47
N ASN A 3 12.39 4.58 -6.82
CA ASN A 3 10.97 4.50 -7.24
C ASN A 3 10.75 4.81 -8.73
N ARG A 4 11.60 5.64 -9.36
CA ARG A 4 11.50 5.97 -10.80
C ARG A 4 11.56 4.75 -11.75
N SER A 5 12.10 3.61 -11.32
CA SER A 5 12.21 2.41 -12.15
C SER A 5 10.88 1.68 -12.36
N TYR A 6 9.89 1.86 -11.47
CA TYR A 6 8.63 1.11 -11.51
C TYR A 6 7.57 1.76 -12.40
N ASN A 7 7.54 3.08 -12.44
CA ASN A 7 6.67 3.89 -13.29
C ASN A 7 6.70 3.56 -14.81
N LYS A 8 7.78 2.95 -15.31
CA LYS A 8 7.95 2.56 -16.72
C LYS A 8 7.99 1.05 -16.95
N ALA A 9 7.73 0.26 -15.91
CA ALA A 9 7.79 -1.20 -16.02
C ALA A 9 6.62 -1.71 -16.87
N ASN A 10 6.91 -2.64 -17.80
CA ASN A 10 5.87 -3.42 -18.45
C ASN A 10 5.38 -4.49 -17.45
N TRP A 11 4.40 -4.11 -16.63
CA TRP A 11 3.85 -4.96 -15.57
C TRP A 11 3.27 -6.27 -16.11
N GLU A 12 2.61 -6.23 -17.27
CA GLU A 12 2.09 -7.45 -17.92
C GLU A 12 3.20 -8.46 -18.20
N LYS A 13 4.29 -8.03 -18.85
CA LYS A 13 5.45 -8.89 -19.12
C LYS A 13 6.09 -9.40 -17.83
N LYS A 14 6.20 -8.53 -16.82
CA LYS A 14 6.81 -8.87 -15.53
C LYS A 14 6.01 -9.91 -14.77
N TYR A 15 4.70 -9.76 -14.70
CA TYR A 15 3.83 -10.74 -14.06
C TYR A 15 3.84 -12.08 -14.79
N LYS A 16 3.81 -12.10 -16.14
CA LYS A 16 3.96 -13.35 -16.90
C LYS A 16 5.28 -14.07 -16.59
N GLN A 17 6.38 -13.33 -16.49
CA GLN A 17 7.68 -13.89 -16.12
C GLN A 17 7.72 -14.39 -14.68
N ASN A 18 7.12 -13.67 -13.74
CA ASN A 18 7.12 -14.08 -12.33
C ASN A 18 6.19 -15.28 -12.11
N ALA A 19 5.04 -15.33 -12.79
CA ALA A 19 4.12 -16.47 -12.77
C ALA A 19 4.78 -17.78 -13.27
N SER A 20 5.65 -17.71 -14.28
CA SER A 20 6.35 -18.88 -14.81
C SER A 20 7.53 -19.33 -13.94
N LYS A 21 8.16 -18.41 -13.21
CA LYS A 21 9.32 -18.68 -12.34
C LYS A 21 8.94 -19.17 -10.95
N THR A 22 7.84 -18.65 -10.39
CA THR A 22 7.47 -18.93 -9.00
C THR A 22 7.05 -20.38 -8.81
N LYS A 23 7.46 -20.99 -7.69
CA LYS A 23 7.06 -22.36 -7.32
C LYS A 23 5.84 -22.33 -6.39
N ASN A 24 5.65 -21.25 -5.64
CA ASN A 24 4.51 -21.04 -4.78
C ASN A 24 3.21 -20.83 -5.57
N ILE A 25 2.18 -21.63 -5.24
CA ILE A 25 0.89 -21.61 -5.93
C ILE A 25 0.12 -20.30 -5.75
N PHE A 26 0.23 -19.64 -4.59
CA PHE A 26 -0.47 -18.39 -4.30
C PHE A 26 0.16 -17.22 -5.04
N LEU A 27 1.50 -17.17 -5.10
CA LEU A 27 2.21 -16.20 -5.93
C LEU A 27 1.90 -16.39 -7.42
N ARG A 28 1.88 -17.65 -7.89
CA ARG A 28 1.50 -17.95 -9.27
C ARG A 28 0.10 -17.43 -9.58
N HIS A 29 -0.88 -17.76 -8.72
CA HIS A 29 -2.24 -17.29 -8.86
C HIS A 29 -2.34 -15.76 -8.88
N PHE A 30 -1.64 -15.09 -7.96
CA PHE A 30 -1.58 -13.63 -7.92
C PHE A 30 -1.08 -13.05 -9.25
N TYR A 31 0.08 -13.50 -9.73
CA TYR A 31 0.68 -12.98 -10.95
C TYR A 31 -0.16 -13.26 -12.20
N THR A 32 -0.79 -14.43 -12.29
CA THR A 32 -1.67 -14.78 -13.42
C THR A 32 -2.88 -13.85 -13.52
N HIS A 33 -3.37 -13.34 -12.40
CA HIS A 33 -4.57 -12.52 -12.33
C HIS A 33 -4.28 -11.07 -11.91
N ALA A 34 -3.01 -10.66 -11.87
CA ALA A 34 -2.62 -9.33 -11.45
C ALA A 34 -3.06 -8.29 -12.48
N PHE A 35 -3.64 -7.19 -12.01
CA PHE A 35 -4.05 -6.09 -12.86
C PHE A 35 -2.82 -5.45 -13.52
N SER A 36 -2.80 -5.35 -14.85
CA SER A 36 -1.61 -4.91 -15.60
C SER A 36 -1.86 -3.93 -16.74
N ASP A 37 -3.12 -3.63 -17.08
CA ASP A 37 -3.42 -2.63 -18.11
C ASP A 37 -3.26 -1.21 -17.56
N ILE A 38 -2.07 -0.65 -17.73
CA ILE A 38 -1.74 0.71 -17.27
C ILE A 38 -2.45 1.81 -18.06
N LYS A 39 -3.14 1.49 -19.16
CA LYS A 39 -3.90 2.46 -19.95
C LYS A 39 -5.36 2.54 -19.54
N THR A 40 -5.83 1.64 -18.66
CA THR A 40 -7.20 1.67 -18.15
C THR A 40 -7.48 3.04 -17.53
N PRO A 41 -8.61 3.70 -17.87
CA PRO A 41 -9.04 4.94 -17.24
C PRO A 41 -9.24 4.77 -15.73
N LEU A 42 -8.81 5.74 -14.91
CA LEU A 42 -8.85 5.64 -13.45
C LEU A 42 -10.20 5.24 -12.88
N LYS A 43 -11.31 5.71 -13.46
CA LYS A 43 -12.68 5.33 -13.06
C LYS A 43 -12.99 3.83 -13.19
N ASP A 44 -12.31 3.15 -14.10
CA ASP A 44 -12.53 1.74 -14.42
C ASP A 44 -11.49 0.83 -13.71
N VAL A 45 -10.54 1.41 -12.96
CA VAL A 45 -9.52 0.65 -12.24
C VAL A 45 -10.07 0.13 -10.90
N PRO A 46 -9.99 -1.18 -10.63
CA PRO A 46 -10.26 -1.72 -9.31
C PRO A 46 -9.05 -1.54 -8.38
N PHE A 47 -9.26 -0.95 -7.21
CA PHE A 47 -8.21 -0.65 -6.24
C PHE A 47 -8.35 -1.47 -4.96
N VAL A 48 -7.24 -1.60 -4.23
CA VAL A 48 -7.21 -2.10 -2.86
C VAL A 48 -6.17 -1.31 -2.07
N ALA A 49 -6.63 -0.58 -1.06
CA ALA A 49 -5.71 0.05 -0.12
C ALA A 49 -5.14 -1.02 0.81
N LEU A 50 -3.85 -0.92 1.11
CA LEU A 50 -3.09 -1.84 1.94
C LEU A 50 -2.25 -1.02 2.92
N ASP A 51 -2.24 -1.44 4.17
CA ASP A 51 -1.40 -0.86 5.21
C ASP A 51 -0.93 -1.96 6.17
N PHE A 52 0.21 -1.73 6.82
CA PHE A 52 0.83 -2.65 7.75
C PHE A 52 1.20 -1.95 9.05
N GLU A 53 0.94 -2.63 10.17
CA GLU A 53 1.68 -2.35 11.40
C GLU A 53 2.88 -3.28 11.47
N THR A 54 4.00 -2.76 11.96
CA THR A 54 5.27 -3.46 11.98
C THR A 54 5.96 -3.33 13.34
N THR A 55 6.90 -4.22 13.63
CA THR A 55 7.71 -4.15 14.87
C THR A 55 8.69 -2.97 14.89
N GLY A 56 8.91 -2.32 13.74
CA GLY A 56 9.82 -1.20 13.54
C GLY A 56 9.80 -0.76 12.08
N LEU A 57 10.68 0.15 11.68
CA LEU A 57 10.67 0.77 10.34
C LEU A 57 11.62 0.11 9.33
N ASN A 58 12.43 -0.87 9.74
CA ASN A 58 13.42 -1.49 8.89
C ASN A 58 12.97 -2.89 8.41
N SER A 59 12.44 -2.94 7.19
CA SER A 59 11.98 -4.19 6.54
C SER A 59 13.00 -5.32 6.42
N GLU A 60 14.30 -5.09 6.65
CA GLU A 60 15.32 -6.15 6.65
C GLU A 60 15.35 -6.92 7.98
N VAL A 61 15.00 -6.26 9.09
CA VAL A 61 15.14 -6.81 10.45
C VAL A 61 13.84 -6.86 11.23
N ASP A 62 12.86 -6.03 10.86
CA ASP A 62 11.54 -5.91 11.47
C ASP A 62 10.51 -6.78 10.73
N ASP A 63 9.41 -7.08 11.42
CA ASP A 63 8.34 -7.92 10.91
C ASP A 63 7.00 -7.18 10.86
N ILE A 64 6.11 -7.68 9.99
CA ILE A 64 4.70 -7.29 9.96
C ILE A 64 4.01 -7.97 11.15
N VAL A 65 3.15 -7.21 11.84
CA VAL A 65 2.34 -7.69 12.97
C VAL A 65 0.84 -7.52 12.73
N SER A 66 0.46 -6.63 11.81
CA SER A 66 -0.92 -6.53 11.34
C SER A 66 -0.99 -6.10 9.88
N VAL A 67 -2.01 -6.62 9.19
CA VAL A 67 -2.30 -6.36 7.78
C VAL A 67 -3.72 -5.87 7.65
N GLY A 68 -3.91 -4.65 7.15
CA GLY A 68 -5.21 -4.09 6.82
C GLY A 68 -5.35 -3.91 5.32
N LEU A 69 -6.48 -4.34 4.75
CA LEU A 69 -6.81 -4.04 3.36
C LEU A 69 -8.26 -3.65 3.15
N VAL A 70 -8.46 -2.74 2.21
CA VAL A 70 -9.77 -2.15 1.90
C VAL A 70 -9.93 -2.06 0.38
N PRO A 71 -10.73 -2.93 -0.25
CA PRO A 71 -11.06 -2.82 -1.67
C PRO A 71 -11.97 -1.62 -1.95
N PHE A 72 -11.76 -0.94 -3.07
CA PHE A 72 -12.57 0.20 -3.49
C PHE A 72 -12.53 0.44 -5.01
N SER A 73 -13.52 1.20 -5.50
CA SER A 73 -13.48 1.90 -6.78
C SER A 73 -13.57 3.41 -6.52
N LEU A 74 -13.45 4.23 -7.57
CA LEU A 74 -13.63 5.68 -7.40
C LEU A 74 -15.06 6.10 -7.02
N GLU A 75 -16.03 5.19 -7.13
CA GLU A 75 -17.41 5.44 -6.74
C GLU A 75 -17.70 5.09 -5.28
N ARG A 76 -17.02 4.06 -4.73
CA ARG A 76 -17.32 3.54 -3.39
C ARG A 76 -16.23 2.68 -2.79
N VAL A 77 -16.20 2.66 -1.47
CA VAL A 77 -15.46 1.69 -0.66
C VAL A 77 -16.30 0.42 -0.44
N PHE A 78 -15.67 -0.75 -0.55
CA PHE A 78 -16.31 -2.05 -0.33
C PHE A 78 -16.05 -2.59 1.08
N CYS A 79 -16.56 -1.93 2.13
CA CYS A 79 -16.23 -2.26 3.53
C CYS A 79 -16.46 -3.74 3.92
N LYS A 80 -17.48 -4.40 3.34
CA LYS A 80 -17.75 -5.84 3.60
C LYS A 80 -16.65 -6.77 3.08
N GLN A 81 -15.83 -6.29 2.14
CA GLN A 81 -14.72 -7.03 1.54
C GLN A 81 -13.38 -6.70 2.20
N SER A 82 -13.35 -5.71 3.11
CA SER A 82 -12.16 -5.38 3.87
C SER A 82 -11.71 -6.56 4.71
N LYS A 83 -10.40 -6.66 4.91
CA LYS A 83 -9.79 -7.71 5.73
C LYS A 83 -8.78 -7.08 6.67
N HIS A 84 -8.71 -7.66 7.86
CA HIS A 84 -7.73 -7.31 8.87
C HIS A 84 -7.22 -8.60 9.49
N TRP A 85 -5.92 -8.71 9.63
CA TRP A 85 -5.26 -9.82 10.29
C TRP A 85 -4.21 -9.27 11.24
N VAL A 86 -4.20 -9.76 12.47
CA VAL A 86 -3.00 -9.76 13.31
C VAL A 86 -2.19 -11.00 12.91
N VAL A 87 -0.87 -10.87 12.85
CA VAL A 87 0.05 -11.95 12.49
C VAL A 87 1.22 -12.03 13.46
N GLN A 88 1.71 -13.23 13.68
CA GLN A 88 2.84 -13.46 14.58
C GLN A 88 4.16 -12.99 13.91
N PRO A 89 4.92 -12.07 14.54
CA PRO A 89 6.26 -11.71 14.07
C PRO A 89 7.26 -12.84 14.38
N ARG A 90 8.40 -12.88 13.67
CA ARG A 90 9.45 -13.88 13.94
C ARG A 90 10.28 -13.53 15.18
N LYS A 91 10.25 -12.26 15.59
CA LYS A 91 10.91 -11.71 16.78
C LYS A 91 9.87 -11.14 17.72
N SER A 92 10.14 -11.22 19.02
CA SER A 92 9.30 -10.62 20.05
C SER A 92 9.12 -9.11 19.84
N LEU A 93 7.92 -8.62 20.14
CA LEU A 93 7.59 -7.19 20.13
C LEU A 93 8.45 -6.41 21.13
N SER A 94 8.83 -5.19 20.77
CA SER A 94 9.32 -4.19 21.73
C SER A 94 8.13 -3.46 22.38
N GLU A 95 8.32 -2.97 23.61
CA GLU A 95 7.31 -2.16 24.30
C GLU A 95 6.95 -0.88 23.51
N GLU A 96 7.94 -0.28 22.83
CA GLU A 96 7.75 0.91 22.01
C GLU A 96 6.73 0.70 20.88
N SER A 97 6.75 -0.46 20.22
CA SER A 97 5.83 -0.76 19.12
C SER A 97 4.41 -1.01 19.61
N ILE A 98 4.25 -1.65 20.78
CA ILE A 98 2.95 -1.84 21.44
C ILE A 98 2.29 -0.49 21.76
N VAL A 99 3.06 0.48 22.27
CA VAL A 99 2.56 1.84 22.57
C VAL A 99 2.03 2.54 21.31
N ILE A 100 2.58 2.23 20.14
CA ILE A 100 2.19 2.86 18.87
C ILE A 100 0.90 2.23 18.34
N HIS A 101 0.88 0.92 18.08
CA HIS A 101 -0.23 0.25 17.38
C HIS A 101 -1.26 -0.41 18.30
N GLY A 102 -1.00 -0.50 19.60
CA GLY A 102 -1.92 -1.09 20.58
C GLY A 102 -2.03 -2.63 20.54
N ILE A 103 -1.53 -3.29 19.51
CA ILE A 103 -1.44 -4.76 19.43
C ILE A 103 -0.53 -5.29 20.54
N THR A 104 -1.10 -6.11 21.42
CA THR A 104 -0.43 -6.66 22.61
C THR A 104 0.40 -7.91 22.30
N HIS A 105 1.29 -8.29 23.22
CA HIS A 105 2.05 -9.54 23.13
C HIS A 105 1.13 -10.76 23.02
N SER A 106 0.07 -10.81 23.83
CA SER A 106 -0.93 -11.89 23.77
C SER A 106 -1.64 -11.99 22.43
N GLU A 107 -1.96 -10.86 21.80
CA GLU A 107 -2.62 -10.87 20.49
C GLU A 107 -1.70 -11.41 19.38
N VAL A 108 -0.40 -11.07 19.41
CA VAL A 108 0.54 -11.61 18.41
C VAL A 108 0.94 -13.06 18.69
N ASP A 109 0.97 -13.50 19.94
CA ASP A 109 1.33 -14.87 20.31
C ASP A 109 0.26 -15.88 19.88
N GLU A 110 -1.02 -15.47 19.90
CA GLU A 110 -2.16 -16.27 19.44
C GLU A 110 -2.43 -16.12 17.93
N ALA A 111 -1.79 -15.15 17.28
CA ALA A 111 -1.98 -14.87 15.86
C ALA A 111 -1.31 -15.92 14.95
N PRO A 112 -1.86 -16.17 13.76
CA PRO A 112 -1.21 -17.04 12.78
C PRO A 112 0.08 -16.40 12.23
N ASP A 113 1.02 -17.23 11.78
CA ASP A 113 2.14 -16.74 10.96
C ASP A 113 1.62 -16.15 9.63
N LEU A 114 2.29 -15.11 9.13
CA LEU A 114 1.96 -14.47 7.86
C LEU A 114 1.84 -15.47 6.68
N ALA A 115 2.65 -16.53 6.65
CA ALA A 115 2.58 -17.55 5.61
C ALA A 115 1.21 -18.27 5.59
N SER A 116 0.55 -18.38 6.74
CA SER A 116 -0.76 -19.03 6.87
C SER A 116 -1.89 -18.20 6.25
N ILE A 117 -1.73 -16.87 6.20
CA ILE A 117 -2.71 -15.97 5.58
C ILE A 117 -2.35 -15.59 4.13
N LEU A 118 -1.24 -16.11 3.59
CA LEU A 118 -0.71 -15.71 2.29
C LEU A 118 -1.73 -15.92 1.15
N GLY A 119 -2.42 -17.06 1.14
CA GLY A 119 -3.46 -17.35 0.14
C GLY A 119 -4.60 -16.33 0.16
N PRO A 120 -5.29 -16.16 1.30
CA PRO A 120 -6.33 -15.12 1.46
C PRO A 120 -5.84 -13.70 1.14
N LEU A 121 -4.64 -13.33 1.58
CA LEU A 121 -4.05 -12.02 1.34
C LEU A 121 -3.84 -11.78 -0.17
N LEU A 122 -3.13 -12.67 -0.85
CA LEU A 122 -2.85 -12.52 -2.27
C LEU A 122 -4.11 -12.60 -3.14
N ASN A 123 -5.10 -13.39 -2.73
CA ASN A 123 -6.40 -13.42 -3.39
C ASN A 123 -7.14 -12.08 -3.27
N ALA A 124 -7.08 -11.43 -2.10
CA ALA A 124 -7.68 -10.11 -1.91
C ALA A 124 -6.99 -9.03 -2.76
N LEU A 125 -5.67 -9.12 -2.95
CA LEU A 125 -4.90 -8.20 -3.80
C LEU A 125 -5.07 -8.47 -5.31
N SER A 126 -5.38 -9.71 -5.68
CA SER A 126 -5.46 -10.11 -7.07
C SER A 126 -6.53 -9.35 -7.86
N GLY A 127 -6.23 -9.06 -9.12
CA GLY A 127 -7.08 -8.27 -10.01
C GLY A 127 -7.23 -6.81 -9.65
N LYS A 128 -6.45 -6.27 -8.70
CA LYS A 128 -6.57 -4.88 -8.21
C LYS A 128 -5.22 -4.18 -8.21
N ILE A 129 -5.24 -2.86 -8.31
CA ILE A 129 -4.07 -2.02 -8.06
C ILE A 129 -3.95 -1.76 -6.56
N VAL A 130 -2.80 -2.09 -6.00
CA VAL A 130 -2.50 -1.84 -4.59
C VAL A 130 -2.28 -0.35 -4.38
N VAL A 131 -2.86 0.20 -3.32
CA VAL A 131 -2.73 1.61 -2.95
C VAL A 131 -2.17 1.68 -1.54
N VAL A 132 -1.14 2.50 -1.36
CA VAL A 132 -0.46 2.65 -0.07
C VAL A 132 -0.18 4.12 0.20
N HIS A 133 0.15 4.46 1.45
CA HIS A 133 0.56 5.81 1.79
C HIS A 133 2.08 6.01 1.73
N TYR A 134 2.92 4.98 1.73
CA TYR A 134 4.35 5.16 1.50
C TYR A 134 5.04 3.91 0.93
N ALA A 135 5.04 3.81 -0.39
CA ALA A 135 5.38 2.59 -1.12
C ALA A 135 6.75 1.96 -0.81
N ALA A 136 7.71 2.76 -0.34
CA ALA A 136 9.01 2.23 0.06
C ALA A 136 8.89 1.29 1.27
N ILE A 137 7.95 1.52 2.18
CA ILE A 137 7.74 0.66 3.33
C ILE A 137 7.00 -0.60 2.90
N GLU A 138 5.75 -0.49 2.44
CA GLU A 138 4.89 -1.68 2.28
C GLU A 138 5.44 -2.66 1.23
N ARG A 139 6.03 -2.15 0.14
CA ARG A 139 6.64 -3.01 -0.88
C ARG A 139 7.79 -3.84 -0.31
N HIS A 140 8.68 -3.22 0.47
CA HIS A 140 9.84 -3.90 1.01
C HIS A 140 9.46 -4.83 2.15
N PHE A 141 8.54 -4.43 3.04
CA PHE A 141 8.05 -5.28 4.11
C PHE A 141 7.40 -6.56 3.59
N LEU A 142 6.45 -6.46 2.65
CA LEU A 142 5.78 -7.66 2.13
C LEU A 142 6.79 -8.56 1.39
N ASN A 143 7.64 -7.99 0.54
CA ASN A 143 8.65 -8.76 -0.19
C ASN A 143 9.61 -9.49 0.75
N ASN A 144 10.17 -8.80 1.75
CA ASN A 144 11.15 -9.38 2.66
C ASN A 144 10.51 -10.41 3.60
N ALA A 145 9.26 -10.17 4.03
CA ALA A 145 8.52 -11.11 4.84
C ALA A 145 8.24 -12.42 4.09
N LEU A 146 7.91 -12.35 2.80
CA LEU A 146 7.74 -13.52 1.93
C LEU A 146 9.08 -14.21 1.65
N LEU A 147 10.15 -13.48 1.35
CA LEU A 147 11.50 -14.07 1.17
C LEU A 147 11.93 -14.86 2.40
N ALA A 148 11.67 -14.34 3.60
CA ALA A 148 12.02 -15.00 4.85
C ALA A 148 11.18 -16.26 5.14
N ARG A 149 9.91 -16.28 4.74
CA ARG A 149 8.97 -17.37 5.12
C ARG A 149 8.83 -18.45 4.06
N ILE A 150 8.92 -18.08 2.78
CA ILE A 150 8.67 -18.99 1.66
C ILE A 150 9.80 -18.97 0.62
N SER A 151 10.90 -18.26 0.87
CA SER A 151 12.07 -18.18 -0.02
C SER A 151 11.78 -17.65 -1.43
N GLU A 152 10.67 -16.91 -1.60
CA GLU A 152 10.26 -16.26 -2.83
C GLU A 152 9.76 -14.85 -2.52
N GLY A 153 10.08 -13.87 -3.37
CA GLY A 153 9.65 -12.48 -3.22
C GLY A 153 8.37 -12.16 -3.97
N ILE A 154 7.86 -10.94 -3.77
CA ILE A 154 6.69 -10.44 -4.50
C ILE A 154 6.94 -9.06 -5.10
N GLU A 155 6.46 -8.85 -6.32
CA GLU A 155 6.49 -7.56 -6.99
C GLU A 155 5.13 -7.22 -7.57
N PHE A 156 4.66 -5.99 -7.38
CA PHE A 156 3.34 -5.55 -7.87
C PHE A 156 3.28 -4.06 -8.18
N ALA A 157 2.46 -3.70 -9.14
CA ALA A 157 2.10 -2.32 -9.45
C ALA A 157 1.32 -1.75 -8.28
N LEU A 158 1.64 -0.51 -7.91
CA LEU A 158 0.93 0.20 -6.86
C LEU A 158 0.86 1.69 -7.16
N VAL A 159 0.00 2.36 -6.40
CA VAL A 159 -0.11 3.83 -6.33
C VAL A 159 0.31 4.30 -4.94
N ASP A 160 1.18 5.30 -4.87
CA ASP A 160 1.62 5.94 -3.63
C ASP A 160 0.94 7.30 -3.44
N THR A 161 0.03 7.40 -2.46
CA THR A 161 -0.72 8.63 -2.18
C THR A 161 0.16 9.75 -1.59
N MET A 162 1.26 9.42 -0.91
CA MET A 162 2.25 10.42 -0.46
C MET A 162 3.03 10.99 -1.65
N GLU A 163 3.32 10.18 -2.67
CA GLU A 163 3.96 10.68 -3.90
C GLU A 163 3.06 11.66 -4.64
N ILE A 164 1.77 11.34 -4.79
CA ILE A 164 0.76 12.24 -5.39
C ILE A 164 0.70 13.55 -4.60
N GLU A 165 0.62 13.46 -3.27
CA GLU A 165 0.57 14.65 -2.42
C GLU A 165 1.82 15.52 -2.57
N ARG A 166 3.00 14.91 -2.57
CA ARG A 166 4.27 15.62 -2.74
C ARG A 166 4.32 16.34 -4.08
N LYS A 167 3.86 15.71 -5.17
CA LYS A 167 3.74 16.34 -6.49
C LYS A 167 2.79 17.54 -6.44
N ALA A 168 1.62 17.41 -5.81
CA ALA A 168 0.65 18.48 -5.66
C ALA A 168 1.20 19.67 -4.85
N LEU A 169 1.89 19.43 -3.73
CA LEU A 169 2.51 20.47 -2.92
C LEU A 169 3.62 21.21 -3.69
N HIS A 170 4.46 20.48 -4.45
CA HIS A 170 5.47 21.09 -5.30
C HIS A 170 4.89 21.91 -6.46
N ALA A 171 3.72 21.54 -6.97
CA ALA A 171 3.00 22.31 -7.98
C ALA A 171 2.44 23.61 -7.37
N ARG A 172 1.81 23.53 -6.18
CA ARG A 172 1.27 24.69 -5.45
C ARG A 172 2.35 25.69 -5.02
N GLN A 173 3.56 25.22 -4.69
CA GLN A 173 4.68 26.08 -4.32
C GLN A 173 5.11 27.01 -5.47
N GLY A 174 4.94 26.59 -6.73
CA GLY A 174 5.35 27.35 -7.91
C GLY A 174 6.86 27.66 -7.97
N LEU A 175 7.25 28.52 -8.90
CA LEU A 175 8.65 28.94 -9.10
C LEU A 175 9.14 29.85 -7.96
N LEU A 176 8.31 30.80 -7.52
CA LEU A 176 8.67 31.76 -6.47
C LEU A 176 8.86 31.07 -5.12
N GLY A 177 7.97 30.15 -4.72
CA GLY A 177 8.12 29.43 -3.46
C GLY A 177 9.38 28.55 -3.41
N ARG A 178 9.80 27.99 -4.55
CA ARG A 178 11.08 27.24 -4.65
C ARG A 178 12.28 28.16 -4.51
N LEU A 179 12.26 29.34 -5.15
CA LEU A 179 13.32 30.34 -5.06
C LEU A 179 13.52 30.82 -3.63
N PHE A 180 12.42 31.04 -2.90
CA PHE A 180 12.43 31.46 -1.49
C PHE A 180 12.46 30.31 -0.48
N LYS A 181 12.66 29.06 -0.92
CA LYS A 181 12.72 27.85 -0.08
C LYS A 181 11.58 27.75 0.94
N SER A 182 10.35 28.09 0.55
CA SER A 182 9.21 27.95 1.45
C SER A 182 9.05 26.49 1.89
N LYS A 183 8.71 26.26 3.16
CA LYS A 183 8.53 24.89 3.68
C LYS A 183 7.36 24.23 2.97
N LEU A 184 7.58 23.03 2.44
CA LEU A 184 6.52 22.16 1.96
C LEU A 184 5.71 21.65 3.16
N GLY A 185 4.40 21.52 2.97
CA GLY A 185 3.53 20.95 4.00
C GLY A 185 3.88 19.49 4.32
N SER A 186 3.47 19.02 5.51
CA SER A 186 3.63 17.63 5.92
C SER A 186 2.90 16.69 4.95
N VAL A 187 3.54 15.59 4.58
CA VAL A 187 2.96 14.54 3.71
C VAL A 187 2.50 13.30 4.49
N ARG A 188 2.38 13.41 5.83
CA ARG A 188 1.79 12.33 6.64
C ARG A 188 0.31 12.15 6.33
N LEU A 189 -0.21 10.93 6.46
CA LEU A 189 -1.56 10.55 6.07
C LEU A 189 -2.63 11.51 6.60
N ASN A 190 -2.62 11.76 7.91
CA ASN A 190 -3.57 12.68 8.53
C ASN A 190 -3.47 14.12 8.05
N ASP A 191 -2.25 14.61 7.81
CA ASP A 191 -2.05 15.98 7.33
C ASP A 191 -2.52 16.12 5.88
N CYS A 192 -2.34 15.07 5.06
CA CYS A 192 -2.91 14.97 3.73
C CYS A 192 -4.45 14.98 3.80
N ARG A 193 -5.05 14.08 4.59
CA ARG A 193 -6.51 13.96 4.75
C ARG A 193 -7.17 15.27 5.17
N LYS A 194 -6.58 15.99 6.14
CA LYS A 194 -7.04 17.31 6.58
C LYS A 194 -7.10 18.32 5.41
N ARG A 195 -6.14 18.29 4.48
CA ARG A 195 -6.15 19.21 3.33
C ARG A 195 -7.28 18.97 2.34
N TYR A 196 -7.85 17.76 2.31
CA TYR A 196 -9.02 17.43 1.51
C TYR A 196 -10.32 17.43 2.33
N SER A 197 -10.29 17.98 3.55
CA SER A 197 -11.44 18.02 4.47
C SER A 197 -12.05 16.64 4.79
N LEU A 198 -11.22 15.60 4.79
CA LEU A 198 -11.65 14.25 5.14
C LEU A 198 -11.76 14.07 6.67
N PRO A 199 -12.64 13.18 7.16
CA PRO A 199 -12.81 12.90 8.59
C PRO A 199 -11.51 12.44 9.26
N ALA A 200 -11.33 12.81 10.52
CA ALA A 200 -10.22 12.33 11.33
C ALA A 200 -10.49 10.91 11.84
N TYR A 201 -9.46 10.06 11.80
CA TYR A 201 -9.45 8.74 12.41
C TYR A 201 -8.33 8.64 13.44
N HIS A 202 -8.42 7.62 14.29
CA HIS A 202 -7.29 7.19 15.12
C HIS A 202 -6.29 6.45 14.22
N ASN A 203 -5.01 6.76 14.40
CA ASN A 203 -3.92 6.13 13.63
C ASN A 203 -3.47 4.84 14.30
N HIS A 204 -2.58 4.14 13.60
CA HIS A 204 -1.85 2.98 14.09
C HIS A 204 -2.78 1.78 14.27
N ASN A 205 -3.70 1.67 13.30
CA ASN A 205 -4.48 0.47 13.06
C ASN A 205 -4.51 0.26 11.56
N ALA A 206 -3.80 -0.75 11.07
CA ALA A 206 -3.66 -1.03 9.65
C ALA A 206 -4.99 -1.03 8.86
N LEU A 207 -6.11 -1.50 9.43
CA LEU A 207 -7.39 -1.47 8.70
C LEU A 207 -7.93 -0.05 8.55
N ILE A 208 -7.85 0.74 9.62
CA ILE A 208 -8.27 2.15 9.62
C ILE A 208 -7.35 2.97 8.71
N ASP A 209 -6.05 2.73 8.74
CA ASP A 209 -5.07 3.43 7.91
C ASP A 209 -5.19 3.03 6.42
N ALA A 210 -5.54 1.77 6.12
CA ALA A 210 -5.91 1.36 4.76
C ALA A 210 -7.21 2.04 4.28
N LEU A 211 -8.26 2.11 5.11
CA LEU A 211 -9.46 2.87 4.78
C LEU A 211 -9.13 4.34 4.54
N ALA A 212 -8.31 4.90 5.41
CA ALA A 212 -7.89 6.28 5.34
C ALA A 212 -7.12 6.60 4.05
N THR A 213 -6.30 5.66 3.61
CA THR A 213 -5.54 5.70 2.36
C THR A 213 -6.46 5.60 1.13
N ALA A 214 -7.48 4.73 1.17
CA ALA A 214 -8.47 4.62 0.09
C ALA A 214 -9.21 5.95 -0.13
N GLU A 215 -9.76 6.53 0.95
CA GLU A 215 -10.46 7.81 0.89
C GLU A 215 -9.54 8.95 0.43
N LEU A 216 -8.28 8.95 0.87
CA LEU A 216 -7.30 9.94 0.44
C LEU A 216 -7.06 9.84 -1.08
N LEU A 217 -6.87 8.65 -1.64
CA LEU A 217 -6.68 8.50 -3.08
C LEU A 217 -7.93 8.97 -3.84
N MET A 218 -9.13 8.60 -3.40
CA MET A 218 -10.37 9.05 -4.03
C MET A 218 -10.46 10.58 -4.06
N ALA A 219 -10.13 11.25 -2.95
CA ALA A 219 -10.08 12.70 -2.89
C ALA A 219 -8.98 13.29 -3.80
N GLN A 220 -7.76 12.74 -3.77
CA GLN A 220 -6.67 13.20 -4.63
C GLN A 220 -7.01 13.09 -6.11
N ILE A 221 -7.65 11.99 -6.54
CA ILE A 221 -8.10 11.82 -7.92
C ILE A 221 -9.17 12.85 -8.26
N GLN A 222 -10.18 13.04 -7.41
CA GLN A 222 -11.23 14.03 -7.62
C GLN A 222 -10.70 15.47 -7.74
N TYR A 223 -9.64 15.81 -7.00
CA TYR A 223 -9.07 17.16 -6.98
C TYR A 223 -8.06 17.43 -8.11
N HIS A 224 -7.26 16.43 -8.50
CA HIS A 224 -6.08 16.65 -9.35
C HIS A 224 -6.14 16.00 -10.72
N TYR A 225 -7.10 15.08 -10.95
CA TYR A 225 -7.14 14.27 -12.16
C TYR A 225 -8.54 14.24 -12.77
N ARG A 226 -8.61 13.84 -14.03
CA ARG A 226 -9.90 13.51 -14.66
C ARG A 226 -10.19 12.04 -14.44
N SER A 227 -11.47 11.68 -14.39
CA SER A 227 -11.90 10.29 -14.26
C SER A 227 -11.39 9.39 -15.39
N ASP A 228 -11.10 9.96 -16.57
CA ASP A 228 -10.59 9.27 -17.74
C ASP A 228 -9.06 9.35 -17.92
N THR A 229 -8.35 9.95 -16.97
CA THR A 229 -6.88 9.87 -16.91
C THR A 229 -6.45 8.40 -16.91
N PRO A 230 -5.44 7.99 -17.68
CA PRO A 230 -4.94 6.61 -17.66
C PRO A 230 -4.16 6.33 -16.37
N LEU A 231 -4.28 5.11 -15.86
CA LEU A 231 -3.60 4.64 -14.64
C LEU A 231 -2.09 4.93 -14.63
N SER A 232 -1.43 4.87 -15.78
CA SER A 232 0.00 5.12 -15.94
C SER A 232 0.47 6.49 -15.40
N GLU A 233 -0.41 7.47 -15.27
CA GLU A 233 -0.06 8.81 -14.76
C GLU A 233 0.14 8.86 -13.24
N ILE A 234 -0.37 7.86 -12.50
CA ILE A 234 -0.34 7.85 -11.03
C ILE A 234 0.35 6.62 -10.43
N LEU A 235 0.80 5.67 -11.25
CA LEU A 235 1.61 4.56 -10.76
C LEU A 235 2.92 5.08 -10.14
N SER A 236 3.47 4.32 -9.20
CA SER A 236 4.74 4.63 -8.52
C SER A 236 5.86 3.71 -8.99
#